data_AF-A0A3B3SWI7-F1
#
_entry.id   AF-A0A3B3SWI7-F1
#
_cell.length_a   1.000
_cell.length_b   1.000
_cell.length_c   1.000
_cell.angle_alpha   90.00
_cell.angle_beta   90.00
_cell.angle_gamma   90.00
#
_symmetry.space_group_name_H-M   'P 1'
#
loop_
_entity.id
_entity.type
_entity.pdbx_description
1 polymer ?
#
loop_
_entity_poly.entity_id
_entity_poly.type
_entity_poly.pdbx_seq_one_letter_code
_entity_poly.pdbx_strand_id
1 'polypeptide(L)'
;HLSQIKGHQTQTTCWDHPKMTELFHSLGDLNNVRFSAYRTAMKIRRLQKALCLDLLELSVAQEVFDQHQLAQNNQLLNVPDVINCLTTMYDGLEQKHKDLVNVPLCVDMCLNWLLNVYDTGRSGKIRALSMKIGLLSLCKGHLEEKYKYLFSQVASSAGTCDQRQLGLLLHDAIQVPRQLGEVAAFGGSNIEPSVRSCFQHVRGTPGRLYRR
;
A
#
# COMPACT_ATOMS: atom_id res chain seq x y z
N HIS A 1 0.35 -0.79 -23.65
CA HIS A 1 -0.69 0.25 -23.66
C HIS A 1 -1.39 0.23 -22.30
N LEU A 2 -0.96 1.10 -21.40
CA LEU A 2 -1.64 1.29 -20.11
C LEU A 2 -3.09 1.70 -20.38
N SER A 3 -4.02 1.10 -19.63
CA SER A 3 -5.47 1.28 -19.76
C SER A 3 -5.87 2.73 -19.47
N GLN A 4 -5.76 3.60 -20.47
CA GLN A 4 -6.41 4.91 -20.46
C GLN A 4 -7.92 4.67 -20.50
N ILE A 5 -8.63 5.13 -19.47
CA ILE A 5 -10.09 5.09 -19.48
C ILE A 5 -10.55 6.28 -20.31
N LYS A 6 -11.13 6.01 -21.48
CA LYS A 6 -11.74 7.04 -22.32
C LYS A 6 -13.09 7.43 -21.73
N GLY A 7 -13.21 8.65 -21.23
CA GLY A 7 -14.51 9.22 -20.89
C GLY A 7 -15.31 9.50 -22.16
N HIS A 8 -16.32 8.67 -22.46
CA HIS A 8 -17.13 8.82 -23.67
C HIS A 8 -17.95 10.13 -23.73
N GLN A 9 -18.20 10.78 -22.60
CA GLN A 9 -18.94 12.05 -22.54
C GLN A 9 -18.05 13.31 -22.56
N THR A 10 -16.80 13.21 -22.10
CA THR A 10 -15.91 14.38 -21.93
C THR A 10 -14.77 14.44 -22.94
N GLN A 11 -14.59 13.41 -23.77
CA GLN A 11 -13.45 13.28 -24.71
C GLN A 11 -12.07 13.42 -24.05
N THR A 12 -11.98 13.24 -22.72
CA THR A 12 -10.73 13.29 -21.97
C THR A 12 -10.18 11.88 -21.77
N THR A 13 -8.87 11.70 -21.96
CA THR A 13 -8.15 10.51 -21.53
C THR A 13 -7.73 10.70 -20.07
N CYS A 14 -8.26 9.89 -19.15
CA CYS A 14 -7.87 9.91 -17.75
C CYS A 14 -7.19 8.60 -17.38
N TRP A 15 -6.12 8.69 -16.59
CA TRP A 15 -5.46 7.54 -16.00
C TRP A 15 -6.22 6.98 -14.80
N ASP A 16 -7.02 7.83 -14.15
CA ASP A 16 -7.76 7.49 -12.96
C ASP A 16 -9.14 6.94 -13.31
N HIS A 17 -9.51 5.88 -12.61
CA HIS A 17 -10.86 5.36 -12.66
C HIS A 17 -11.84 6.43 -12.14
N PRO A 18 -13.01 6.67 -12.78
CA PRO A 18 -13.94 7.73 -12.37
C PRO A 18 -14.31 7.68 -10.88
N LYS A 19 -14.58 6.47 -10.36
CA LYS A 19 -14.85 6.27 -8.92
C LYS A 19 -13.65 6.56 -8.02
N MET A 20 -12.42 6.43 -8.52
CA MET A 20 -11.22 6.81 -7.78
C MET A 20 -11.10 8.33 -7.70
N THR A 21 -11.37 9.03 -8.81
CA THR A 21 -11.43 10.49 -8.83
C THR A 21 -12.48 11.03 -7.86
N GLU A 22 -13.69 10.46 -7.87
CA GLU A 22 -14.76 10.80 -6.93
C GLU A 22 -14.35 10.52 -5.48
N LEU A 23 -13.75 9.34 -5.22
CA LEU A 23 -13.24 8.98 -3.90
C LEU A 23 -12.25 10.02 -3.40
N PHE A 24 -11.23 10.36 -4.19
CA PHE A 24 -10.20 11.33 -3.82
C PHE A 24 -10.76 12.74 -3.63
N HIS A 25 -11.74 13.14 -4.45
CA HIS A 25 -12.46 14.40 -4.23
C HIS A 25 -13.18 14.41 -2.88
N SER A 26 -13.88 13.32 -2.53
CA SER A 26 -14.56 13.19 -1.23
C SER A 26 -13.60 13.20 -0.03
N LEU A 27 -12.32 12.85 -0.21
CA LEU A 27 -11.33 12.94 0.87
C LEU A 27 -11.09 14.40 1.29
N GLY A 28 -11.40 15.37 0.42
CA GLY A 28 -11.34 16.80 0.72
C GLY A 28 -12.23 17.23 1.88
N ASP A 29 -13.35 16.53 2.11
CA ASP A 29 -14.27 16.82 3.21
C ASP A 29 -13.62 16.67 4.60
N LEU A 30 -12.54 15.88 4.67
CA LEU A 30 -11.80 15.62 5.91
C LEU A 30 -10.71 16.67 6.18
N ASN A 31 -10.53 17.67 5.30
CA ASN A 31 -9.47 18.68 5.44
C ASN A 31 -9.63 19.57 6.69
N ASN A 32 -10.84 19.67 7.24
CA ASN A 32 -11.14 20.42 8.46
C ASN A 32 -10.67 19.72 9.75
N VAL A 33 -10.27 18.44 9.69
CA VAL A 33 -9.76 17.71 10.86
C VAL A 33 -8.42 18.30 11.29
N ARG A 34 -8.38 18.89 12.48
CA ARG A 34 -7.25 19.68 13.00
C ARG A 34 -5.96 18.88 13.14
N PHE A 35 -6.04 17.68 13.73
CA PHE A 35 -4.87 16.84 13.95
C PHE A 35 -4.52 16.07 12.68
N SER A 36 -3.34 16.33 12.12
CA SER A 36 -2.91 15.77 10.84
C SER A 36 -2.89 14.24 10.83
N ALA A 37 -2.34 13.59 11.85
CA ALA A 37 -2.31 12.13 11.93
C ALA A 37 -3.72 11.52 11.88
N TYR A 38 -4.68 12.11 12.60
CA TYR A 38 -6.09 11.67 12.58
C TYR A 38 -6.76 11.95 11.24
N ARG A 39 -6.51 13.11 10.64
CA ARG A 39 -7.00 13.45 9.32
C ARG A 39 -6.54 12.43 8.28
N THR A 40 -5.24 12.15 8.24
CA THR A 40 -4.66 11.15 7.35
C THR A 40 -5.23 9.76 7.64
N ALA A 41 -5.36 9.37 8.90
CA ALA A 41 -5.96 8.08 9.27
C ALA A 41 -7.43 7.98 8.81
N MET A 42 -8.23 9.04 8.91
CA MET A 42 -9.60 9.07 8.41
C MET A 42 -9.65 8.98 6.88
N LYS A 43 -8.75 9.68 6.18
CA LYS A 43 -8.61 9.57 4.71
C LYS A 43 -8.24 8.15 4.29
N ILE A 44 -7.24 7.55 4.95
CA ILE A 44 -6.84 6.15 4.74
C ILE A 44 -7.99 5.20 5.05
N ARG A 45 -8.76 5.42 6.12
CA ARG A 45 -9.92 4.57 6.46
C ARG A 45 -11.01 4.62 5.38
N ARG A 46 -11.28 5.79 4.80
CA ARG A 46 -12.26 5.92 3.71
C ARG A 46 -11.77 5.20 2.44
N LEU A 47 -10.50 5.39 2.09
CA LEU A 47 -9.84 4.66 1.01
C LEU A 47 -9.87 3.14 1.23
N GLN A 48 -9.49 2.69 2.42
CA GLN A 48 -9.47 1.28 2.82
C GLN A 48 -10.82 0.60 2.60
N LYS A 49 -11.91 1.24 3.04
CA LYS A 49 -13.29 0.75 2.84
C LYS A 49 -13.69 0.72 1.38
N ALA A 50 -13.39 1.78 0.63
CA ALA A 50 -13.72 1.86 -0.79
C ALA A 50 -13.01 0.78 -1.62
N LEU A 51 -11.82 0.34 -1.17
CA LEU A 51 -11.07 -0.76 -1.76
C LEU A 51 -11.40 -2.12 -1.13
N CYS A 52 -12.32 -2.21 -0.16
CA CYS A 52 -12.62 -3.44 0.59
C CYS A 52 -11.41 -4.09 1.29
N LEU A 53 -10.29 -3.37 1.46
CA LEU A 53 -9.10 -3.89 2.12
C LEU A 53 -9.31 -4.08 3.64
N ASP A 54 -10.34 -3.46 4.21
CA ASP A 54 -10.71 -3.72 5.61
C ASP A 54 -11.43 -5.06 5.83
N LEU A 55 -11.72 -5.79 4.75
CA LEU A 55 -12.19 -7.19 4.80
C LEU A 55 -11.04 -8.18 4.59
N LEU A 56 -9.91 -7.73 4.03
CA LEU A 56 -8.75 -8.56 3.74
C LEU A 56 -7.97 -8.90 5.01
N GLU A 57 -8.12 -10.10 5.55
CA GLU A 57 -7.32 -10.56 6.68
C GLU A 57 -5.83 -10.65 6.31
N LEU A 58 -4.97 -10.28 7.25
CA LEU A 58 -3.51 -10.31 7.09
C LEU A 58 -3.00 -11.67 6.61
N SER A 59 -3.47 -12.77 7.21
CA SER A 59 -3.08 -14.13 6.83
C SER A 59 -3.49 -14.50 5.40
N VAL A 60 -4.69 -14.12 4.98
CA VAL A 60 -5.20 -14.37 3.63
C VAL A 60 -4.33 -13.65 2.60
N ALA A 61 -3.95 -12.39 2.87
CA ALA A 61 -3.06 -11.66 1.98
C ALA A 61 -1.69 -12.36 1.83
N GLN A 62 -1.15 -12.90 2.93
CA GLN A 62 0.12 -13.65 2.93
C GLN A 62 0.03 -14.92 2.09
N GLU A 63 -1.02 -15.72 2.30
CA GLU A 63 -1.27 -16.95 1.55
C GLU A 63 -1.37 -16.67 0.04
N VAL A 64 -2.06 -15.60 -0.36
CA VAL A 64 -2.16 -15.23 -1.78
C VAL A 64 -0.81 -14.77 -2.32
N PHE A 65 0.00 -14.04 -1.56
CA PHE A 65 1.36 -13.69 -2.00
C PHE A 65 2.24 -14.93 -2.22
N ASP A 66 2.11 -15.94 -1.37
CA ASP A 66 2.85 -17.20 -1.50
C ASP A 66 2.36 -18.02 -2.71
N GLN A 67 1.04 -18.08 -2.94
CA GLN A 67 0.43 -18.72 -4.12
C GLN A 67 0.92 -18.10 -5.43
N HIS A 68 1.06 -16.77 -5.46
CA HIS A 68 1.58 -16.02 -6.60
C HIS A 68 3.11 -15.92 -6.63
N GLN A 69 3.81 -16.68 -5.76
CA GLN A 69 5.27 -16.80 -5.73
C GLN A 69 6.00 -15.47 -5.53
N LEU A 70 5.38 -14.52 -4.81
CA LEU A 70 5.91 -13.17 -4.59
C LEU A 70 6.98 -13.14 -3.49
N ALA A 71 7.81 -14.17 -3.36
CA ALA A 71 8.84 -14.24 -2.32
C ALA A 71 9.98 -13.23 -2.54
N GLN A 72 10.30 -12.92 -3.80
CA GLN A 72 11.38 -12.00 -4.17
C GLN A 72 10.90 -10.55 -4.15
N ASN A 73 11.15 -9.85 -3.05
CA ASN A 73 10.67 -8.48 -2.83
C ASN A 73 11.17 -7.44 -3.86
N ASN A 74 12.28 -7.70 -4.55
CA ASN A 74 12.80 -6.85 -5.63
C ASN A 74 12.22 -7.16 -7.02
N GLN A 75 11.43 -8.23 -7.16
CA GLN A 75 10.77 -8.56 -8.43
C GLN A 75 9.86 -7.41 -8.87
N LEU A 76 9.94 -7.06 -10.15
CA LEU A 76 9.03 -6.10 -10.77
C LEU A 76 7.83 -6.86 -11.35
N LEU A 77 6.65 -6.52 -10.86
CA LEU A 77 5.37 -7.03 -11.29
C LEU A 77 4.81 -6.11 -12.37
N ASN A 78 4.44 -6.68 -13.51
CA ASN A 78 3.70 -5.94 -14.54
C ASN A 78 2.22 -5.83 -14.16
N VAL A 79 1.46 -5.01 -14.88
CA VAL A 79 0.03 -4.81 -14.63
C VAL A 79 -0.76 -6.15 -14.59
N PRO A 80 -0.63 -7.06 -15.58
CA PRO A 80 -1.24 -8.40 -15.50
C PRO A 80 -0.92 -9.19 -14.22
N ASP A 81 0.34 -9.20 -13.78
CA ASP A 81 0.74 -9.92 -12.56
C ASP A 81 0.00 -9.36 -11.32
N VAL A 82 -0.08 -8.03 -11.23
CA VAL A 82 -0.80 -7.34 -10.14
C VAL A 82 -2.29 -7.64 -10.21
N ILE A 83 -2.90 -7.59 -11.40
CA ILE A 83 -4.31 -7.93 -11.62
C ILE A 83 -4.58 -9.35 -11.15
N ASN A 84 -3.78 -10.33 -11.58
CA ASN A 84 -3.99 -11.73 -11.21
C ASN A 84 -3.96 -11.94 -9.69
N CYS A 85 -2.98 -11.33 -9.02
CA CYS A 85 -2.86 -11.41 -7.56
C CYS A 85 -4.06 -10.75 -6.85
N LEU A 86 -4.48 -9.56 -7.29
CA LEU A 86 -5.66 -8.87 -6.75
C LEU A 86 -6.95 -9.65 -7.01
N THR A 87 -7.13 -10.24 -8.20
CA THR A 87 -8.30 -11.06 -8.53
C THR A 87 -8.41 -12.24 -7.57
N THR A 88 -7.32 -12.97 -7.31
CA THR A 88 -7.34 -14.05 -6.32
C THR A 88 -7.74 -13.57 -4.92
N MET A 89 -7.24 -12.40 -4.48
CA MET A 89 -7.65 -11.82 -3.21
C MET A 89 -9.15 -11.50 -3.17
N TYR A 90 -9.64 -10.77 -4.18
CA TYR A 90 -11.02 -10.30 -4.21
C TYR A 90 -12.03 -11.41 -4.49
N ASP A 91 -11.70 -12.45 -5.25
CA ASP A 91 -12.51 -13.66 -5.38
C ASP A 91 -12.69 -14.34 -4.01
N GLY A 92 -11.62 -14.46 -3.23
CA GLY A 92 -11.69 -15.00 -1.87
C GLY A 92 -12.52 -14.13 -0.91
N LEU A 93 -12.53 -12.81 -1.10
CA LEU A 93 -13.36 -11.89 -0.33
C LEU A 93 -14.83 -11.95 -0.75
N GLU A 94 -15.13 -12.01 -2.04
CA GLU A 94 -16.49 -12.11 -2.58
C GLU A 94 -17.19 -13.37 -2.08
N GLN A 95 -16.48 -14.50 -2.04
CA GLN A 95 -17.02 -15.75 -1.49
C GLN A 95 -17.50 -15.61 -0.02
N LYS A 96 -16.83 -14.78 0.78
CA LYS A 96 -17.16 -14.52 2.19
C LYS A 96 -18.12 -13.34 2.39
N HIS A 97 -18.15 -12.40 1.45
CA HIS A 97 -18.80 -11.09 1.56
C HIS A 97 -19.51 -10.68 0.26
N LYS A 98 -20.35 -11.57 -0.28
CA LYS A 98 -20.97 -11.44 -1.62
C LYS A 98 -21.60 -10.08 -1.92
N ASP A 99 -22.33 -9.51 -0.96
CA ASP A 99 -23.05 -8.25 -1.18
C ASP A 99 -22.16 -6.99 -1.09
N LEU A 100 -20.90 -7.14 -0.64
CA LEU A 100 -19.98 -6.02 -0.41
C LEU A 100 -18.90 -5.91 -1.49
N VAL A 101 -18.55 -7.01 -2.15
CA VAL A 101 -17.37 -7.08 -3.03
C VAL A 101 -17.79 -7.28 -4.48
N ASN A 102 -17.63 -6.23 -5.29
CA ASN A 102 -17.67 -6.35 -6.74
C ASN A 102 -16.24 -6.57 -7.25
N VAL A 103 -15.89 -7.82 -7.60
CA VAL A 103 -14.51 -8.20 -7.93
C VAL A 103 -13.90 -7.35 -9.04
N PRO A 104 -14.51 -7.22 -10.24
CA PRO A 104 -13.92 -6.40 -11.31
C PRO A 104 -13.63 -4.96 -10.88
N LEU A 105 -14.59 -4.33 -10.19
CA LEU A 105 -14.42 -2.95 -9.74
C LEU A 105 -13.34 -2.81 -8.67
N CYS A 106 -13.28 -3.74 -7.71
CA CYS A 106 -12.29 -3.69 -6.63
C CYS A 106 -10.87 -3.90 -7.17
N VAL A 107 -10.70 -4.80 -8.13
CA VAL A 107 -9.43 -5.01 -8.83
C VAL A 107 -8.99 -3.74 -9.55
N ASP A 108 -9.86 -3.12 -10.35
CA ASP A 108 -9.54 -1.90 -11.10
C ASP A 108 -9.20 -0.72 -10.18
N MET A 109 -10.00 -0.50 -9.14
CA MET A 109 -9.77 0.57 -8.16
C MET A 109 -8.47 0.37 -7.37
N CYS A 110 -8.21 -0.86 -6.93
CA CYS A 110 -7.02 -1.18 -6.15
C CYS A 110 -5.75 -1.16 -7.00
N LEU A 111 -5.82 -1.63 -8.25
CA LEU A 111 -4.73 -1.49 -9.23
C LEU A 111 -4.43 -0.01 -9.47
N ASN A 112 -5.46 0.80 -9.77
CA ASN A 112 -5.28 2.22 -10.01
C ASN A 112 -4.64 2.93 -8.80
N TRP A 113 -5.07 2.57 -7.59
CA TRP A 113 -4.46 3.04 -6.35
C TRP A 113 -2.97 2.68 -6.27
N LEU A 114 -2.61 1.41 -6.43
CA LEU A 114 -1.24 0.93 -6.36
C LEU A 114 -0.34 1.61 -7.40
N LEU A 115 -0.81 1.79 -8.63
CA LEU A 115 -0.07 2.49 -9.67
C LEU A 115 0.11 3.98 -9.36
N ASN A 116 -0.90 4.63 -8.77
CA ASN A 116 -0.79 6.03 -8.35
C ASN A 116 0.19 6.24 -7.20
N VAL A 117 0.33 5.25 -6.31
CA VAL A 117 1.26 5.31 -5.19
C VAL A 117 2.69 4.92 -5.61
N TYR A 118 2.84 3.86 -6.41
CA TYR A 118 4.14 3.20 -6.62
C TYR A 118 4.67 3.21 -8.06
N ASP A 119 3.87 3.61 -9.06
CA ASP A 119 4.29 3.74 -10.46
C ASP A 119 3.97 5.14 -11.02
N THR A 120 4.46 6.18 -10.33
CA THR A 120 4.26 7.57 -10.76
C THR A 120 4.90 7.88 -12.11
N GLY A 121 5.93 7.11 -12.49
CA GLY A 121 6.57 7.17 -13.80
C GLY A 121 5.77 6.48 -14.92
N ARG A 122 4.64 5.85 -14.60
CA ARG A 122 3.75 5.15 -15.54
C ARG A 122 4.51 4.14 -16.41
N SER A 123 5.40 3.38 -15.78
CA SER A 123 6.15 2.29 -16.43
C SER A 123 5.32 1.02 -16.62
N GLY A 124 4.18 0.92 -15.92
CA GLY A 124 3.35 -0.28 -15.85
C GLY A 124 3.95 -1.39 -15.00
N LYS A 125 4.90 -1.05 -14.10
CA LYS A 125 5.56 -2.00 -13.20
C LYS A 125 5.61 -1.46 -11.78
N ILE A 126 5.41 -2.34 -10.80
CA ILE A 126 5.62 -2.05 -9.37
C ILE A 126 6.49 -3.15 -8.74
N ARG A 127 7.26 -2.82 -7.70
CA ARG A 127 7.99 -3.87 -6.95
C ARG A 127 7.02 -4.70 -6.12
N ALA A 128 7.30 -6.00 -5.99
CA ALA A 128 6.56 -6.89 -5.09
C ALA A 128 6.55 -6.35 -3.65
N LEU A 129 7.68 -5.82 -3.15
CA LEU A 129 7.75 -5.17 -1.84
C LEU A 129 6.74 -4.03 -1.69
N SER A 130 6.65 -3.16 -2.69
CA SER A 130 5.79 -1.97 -2.65
C SER A 130 4.32 -2.36 -2.66
N MET A 131 3.94 -3.36 -3.47
CA MET A 131 2.59 -3.94 -3.47
C MET A 131 2.23 -4.51 -2.09
N LYS A 132 3.11 -5.33 -1.50
CA LYS A 132 2.90 -5.90 -0.16
C LYS A 132 2.74 -4.82 0.90
N ILE A 133 3.64 -3.82 0.93
CA ILE A 133 3.58 -2.73 1.90
C ILE A 133 2.26 -1.96 1.78
N GLY A 134 1.84 -1.62 0.56
CA GLY A 134 0.56 -0.93 0.33
C GLY A 134 -0.62 -1.73 0.84
N LEU A 135 -0.78 -2.98 0.37
CA LEU A 135 -1.92 -3.82 0.73
C LEU A 135 -1.96 -4.16 2.22
N LEU A 136 -0.84 -4.55 2.82
CA LEU A 136 -0.80 -4.96 4.22
C LEU A 136 -0.92 -3.80 5.20
N SER A 137 -0.52 -2.59 4.80
CA SER A 137 -0.78 -1.39 5.61
C SER A 137 -2.29 -1.18 5.77
N LEU A 138 -3.07 -1.43 4.70
CA LEU A 138 -4.51 -1.22 4.65
C LEU A 138 -5.33 -2.50 4.92
N CYS A 139 -4.72 -3.68 5.08
CA CYS A 139 -5.47 -4.91 5.35
C CYS A 139 -6.13 -4.89 6.76
N LYS A 140 -6.97 -5.87 7.07
CA LYS A 140 -7.47 -6.15 8.41
C LYS A 140 -6.46 -6.99 9.20
N GLY A 141 -6.19 -6.61 10.43
CA GLY A 141 -5.27 -7.33 11.32
C GLY A 141 -4.74 -6.45 12.44
N HIS A 142 -4.14 -7.07 13.46
CA HIS A 142 -3.56 -6.32 14.57
C HIS A 142 -2.33 -5.54 14.13
N LEU A 143 -2.15 -4.35 14.70
CA LEU A 143 -1.07 -3.44 14.31
C LEU A 143 0.32 -4.10 14.52
N GLU A 144 0.48 -4.82 15.62
CA GLU A 144 1.72 -5.54 15.93
C GLU A 144 2.06 -6.60 14.88
N GLU A 145 1.08 -7.38 14.44
CA GLU A 145 1.29 -8.45 13.44
C GLU A 145 1.67 -7.85 12.08
N LYS A 146 1.02 -6.76 11.69
CA LYS A 146 1.38 -6.01 10.48
C LYS A 146 2.83 -5.53 10.55
N TYR A 147 3.25 -4.93 11.67
CA TYR A 147 4.63 -4.49 11.84
C TYR A 147 5.62 -5.64 11.80
N LYS A 148 5.34 -6.76 12.48
CA LYS A 148 6.18 -7.96 12.44
C LYS A 148 6.37 -8.49 11.02
N TYR A 149 5.29 -8.54 10.25
CA TYR A 149 5.36 -9.02 8.86
C TYR A 149 6.06 -8.03 7.94
N LEU A 150 5.71 -6.74 7.98
CA LEU A 150 6.35 -5.73 7.15
C LEU A 150 7.85 -5.62 7.43
N PHE A 151 8.25 -5.74 8.69
CA PHE A 151 9.66 -5.81 9.07
C PHE A 151 10.33 -7.07 8.50
N SER A 152 9.66 -8.23 8.55
CA SER A 152 10.23 -9.46 7.99
C SER A 152 10.43 -9.40 6.46
N GLN A 153 9.69 -8.54 5.75
CA GLN A 153 9.89 -8.33 4.30
C GLN A 153 11.20 -7.61 3.97
N VAL A 154 11.77 -6.86 4.90
CA VAL A 154 13.04 -6.13 4.66
C VAL A 154 14.21 -6.70 5.45
N ALA A 155 13.93 -7.43 6.54
CA ALA A 155 14.96 -8.07 7.36
C ALA A 155 15.72 -9.17 6.59
N SER A 156 16.96 -9.40 7.00
CA SER A 156 17.77 -10.54 6.58
C SER A 156 17.20 -11.86 7.08
N SER A 157 17.68 -12.98 6.51
CA SER A 157 17.38 -14.34 6.98
C SER A 157 17.72 -14.57 8.46
N ALA A 158 18.69 -13.83 8.99
CA ALA A 158 19.04 -13.84 10.42
C ALA A 158 18.08 -13.02 11.31
N GLY A 159 16.98 -12.48 10.75
CA GLY A 159 16.02 -11.65 11.47
C GLY A 159 16.55 -10.25 11.85
N THR A 160 17.65 -9.82 11.22
CA THR A 160 18.26 -8.51 11.46
C THR A 160 18.00 -7.53 10.32
N CYS A 161 17.83 -6.25 10.64
CA CYS A 161 17.56 -5.18 9.66
C CYS A 161 18.56 -4.03 9.86
N ASP A 162 19.28 -3.65 8.80
CA ASP A 162 20.18 -2.50 8.77
C ASP A 162 19.46 -1.20 8.34
N GLN A 163 20.19 -0.09 8.31
CA GLN A 163 19.62 1.22 7.95
C GLN A 163 19.03 1.24 6.53
N ARG A 164 19.68 0.55 5.58
CA ARG A 164 19.21 0.49 4.19
C ARG A 164 17.92 -0.31 4.11
N GLN A 165 17.84 -1.45 4.77
CA GLN A 165 16.66 -2.31 4.82
C GLN A 165 15.48 -1.58 5.46
N LEU A 166 15.69 -0.89 6.59
CA LEU A 166 14.66 -0.06 7.19
C LEU A 166 14.25 1.08 6.24
N GLY A 167 15.23 1.70 5.57
CA GLY A 167 15.00 2.74 4.59
C GLY A 167 14.06 2.29 3.45
N LEU A 168 14.20 1.05 2.97
CA LEU A 168 13.29 0.48 1.95
C LEU A 168 11.84 0.42 2.44
N LEU A 169 11.62 -0.05 3.67
CA LEU A 169 10.29 -0.14 4.27
C LEU A 169 9.67 1.26 4.44
N LEU A 170 10.42 2.20 5.03
CA LEU A 170 9.93 3.55 5.27
C LEU A 170 9.68 4.31 3.97
N HIS A 171 10.55 4.14 2.98
CA HIS A 171 10.39 4.73 1.66
C HIS A 171 9.08 4.31 0.98
N ASP A 172 8.69 3.05 1.09
CA ASP A 172 7.43 2.58 0.49
C ASP A 172 6.21 2.90 1.34
N ALA A 173 6.34 2.91 2.67
CA ALA A 173 5.27 3.30 3.57
C ALA A 173 4.90 4.80 3.42
N ILE A 174 5.89 5.68 3.26
CA ILE A 174 5.66 7.13 3.14
C ILE A 174 4.96 7.52 1.82
N GLN A 175 4.95 6.65 0.81
CA GLN A 175 4.26 6.92 -0.45
C GLN A 175 2.74 7.01 -0.27
N VAL A 176 2.16 6.26 0.66
CA VAL A 176 0.71 6.26 0.92
C VAL A 176 0.21 7.63 1.37
N PRO A 177 0.78 8.28 2.42
CA PRO A 177 0.41 9.65 2.77
C PRO A 177 0.98 10.72 1.83
N ARG A 178 1.88 10.37 0.89
CA ARG A 178 2.35 11.27 -0.17
C ARG A 178 1.37 11.38 -1.34
N GLN A 179 0.83 10.26 -1.80
CA GLN A 179 -0.54 10.28 -2.36
C GLN A 179 -1.47 10.83 -1.24
N LEU A 180 -2.73 11.19 -1.37
CA LEU A 180 -3.48 11.92 -0.31
C LEU A 180 -2.98 13.34 0.03
N GLY A 181 -1.73 13.70 -0.26
CA GLY A 181 -1.18 15.04 -0.05
C GLY A 181 -0.86 15.39 1.41
N GLU A 182 -0.62 14.39 2.27
CA GLU A 182 -0.43 14.58 3.72
C GLU A 182 1.03 14.38 4.19
N VAL A 183 1.97 14.11 3.28
CA VAL A 183 3.37 13.74 3.61
C VAL A 183 4.11 14.76 4.49
N ALA A 184 3.78 16.04 4.40
CA ALA A 184 4.39 17.09 5.23
C ALA A 184 4.14 16.85 6.73
N ALA A 185 3.03 16.22 7.09
CA ALA A 185 2.72 15.84 8.47
C ALA A 185 3.56 14.68 9.00
N PHE A 186 4.28 13.97 8.13
CA PHE A 186 5.06 12.76 8.45
C PHE A 186 6.57 12.95 8.22
N GLY A 187 7.06 14.18 8.30
CA GLY A 187 8.49 14.50 8.15
C GLY A 187 8.95 14.73 6.70
N GLY A 188 8.02 14.78 5.75
CA GLY A 188 8.32 14.96 4.33
C GLY A 188 8.73 13.67 3.63
N SER A 189 9.07 13.77 2.35
CA SER A 189 9.39 12.57 1.53
C SER A 189 10.77 11.96 1.82
N ASN A 190 11.66 12.68 2.50
CA ASN A 190 12.97 12.17 2.86
C ASN A 190 12.90 11.37 4.17
N ILE A 191 13.09 10.05 4.08
CA ILE A 191 12.97 9.12 5.21
C ILE A 191 14.24 9.01 6.06
N GLU A 192 15.37 9.55 5.59
CA GLU A 192 16.68 9.40 6.22
C GLU A 192 16.75 9.87 7.68
N PRO A 193 16.14 11.01 8.07
CA PRO A 193 16.08 11.41 9.48
C PRO A 193 15.39 10.37 10.37
N SER A 194 14.31 9.76 9.88
CA SER A 194 13.55 8.73 10.62
C SER A 194 14.36 7.44 10.78
N VAL A 195 15.09 7.02 9.75
CA VAL A 195 16.02 5.88 9.83
C VAL A 195 17.09 6.14 10.89
N ARG A 196 17.78 7.28 10.83
CA ARG A 196 18.82 7.63 11.82
C ARG A 196 18.26 7.70 13.23
N SER A 197 17.08 8.31 13.42
CA SER A 197 16.42 8.40 14.72
C SER A 197 16.13 7.01 15.29
N CYS A 198 15.65 6.08 14.47
CA CYS A 198 15.38 4.70 14.90
C CYS A 198 16.65 4.02 15.42
N PHE A 199 17.75 4.07 14.66
CA PHE A 199 19.01 3.44 15.07
C PHE A 199 19.71 4.15 16.24
N GLN A 200 19.46 5.44 16.44
CA GLN A 200 19.91 6.16 17.64
C GLN A 200 19.17 5.70 18.90
N HIS A 201 17.90 5.32 18.79
CA HIS A 201 17.09 4.84 19.92
C HIS A 201 17.46 3.41 20.34
N VAL A 202 17.98 2.60 19.40
CA VAL A 202 18.39 1.19 19.64
C VAL A 202 19.86 1.06 20.04
N ARG A 203 20.50 2.14 20.53
CA ARG A 203 21.94 2.24 20.89
C ARG A 203 22.50 1.22 21.91
N GLY A 204 21.74 0.21 22.33
CA GLY A 204 22.23 -0.97 23.03
C GLY A 204 22.73 -2.12 22.14
N THR A 205 22.47 -2.09 20.83
CA THR A 205 22.85 -3.18 19.89
C THR A 205 23.53 -2.62 18.62
N PRO A 206 24.64 -3.22 18.15
CA PRO A 206 25.46 -2.60 17.11
C PRO A 206 24.77 -2.63 15.75
N GLY A 207 24.33 -1.46 15.27
CA GLY A 207 23.99 -1.18 13.86
C GLY A 207 22.88 -2.02 13.23
N ARG A 208 22.14 -2.84 14.00
CA ARG A 208 21.11 -3.75 13.52
C ARG A 208 19.89 -3.74 14.42
N LEU A 209 18.71 -3.68 13.82
CA LEU A 209 17.44 -3.95 14.48
C LEU A 209 17.18 -5.46 14.48
N TYR A 210 16.65 -5.98 15.57
CA TYR A 210 16.33 -7.40 15.73
C TYR A 210 14.82 -7.58 15.77
N ARG A 211 14.32 -8.61 15.08
CA ARG A 211 12.95 -9.10 15.25
C ARG A 211 12.80 -9.63 16.68
N ARG A 212 11.94 -9.02 17.49
CA ARG A 212 11.51 -9.58 18.77
C ARG A 212 10.38 -10.58 18.54
#